data_AF-A0A9X3XCA7-F1
#
_entry.id   AF-A0A9X3XCA7-F1
#
_cell.length_a   1.000
_cell.length_b   1.000
_cell.length_c   1.000
_cell.angle_alpha   90.00
_cell.angle_beta   90.00
_cell.angle_gamma   90.00
#
_symmetry.space_group_name_H-M   'P 1'
#
loop_
_entity.id
_entity.type
_entity.pdbx_description
1 polymer ?
#
loop_
_entity_poly.entity_id
_entity_poly.type
_entity_poly.pdbx_seq_one_letter_code
_entity_poly.pdbx_strand_id
1 'polypeptide(L)'
;MGQRSLLFAGLGLVVVLATGCGSDVEGLCEAQEACIGGNDADIDACIASYEGQRDTAYGIGCGEEFDTLVHCTKPLLSCSIQPTGEPCNSNADCSGDDLCSNGQCMGESYGIPASQVDTCAVEQTAYSRCD
;
A
#
# COMPACT_ATOMS: atom_id res chain seq x y z
N MET A 1 -10.98 -64.48 14.21
CA MET A 1 -11.61 -63.56 15.19
C MET A 1 -10.63 -62.42 15.41
N GLY A 2 -10.87 -61.15 15.09
CA GLY A 2 -12.02 -60.49 14.51
C GLY A 2 -11.52 -59.24 13.74
N GLN A 3 -12.17 -59.01 12.61
CA GLN A 3 -12.04 -57.84 11.75
C GLN A 3 -12.80 -56.67 12.38
N ARG A 4 -12.19 -55.49 12.43
CA ARG A 4 -12.92 -54.23 12.67
C ARG A 4 -12.53 -53.22 11.59
N SER A 5 -13.33 -53.26 10.53
CA SER A 5 -13.52 -52.14 9.63
C SER A 5 -14.16 -50.98 10.39
N LEU A 6 -13.57 -49.80 10.32
CA LEU A 6 -14.29 -48.55 10.54
C LEU A 6 -14.03 -47.66 9.32
N LEU A 7 -15.07 -47.57 8.51
CA LEU A 7 -15.25 -46.61 7.43
C LEU A 7 -15.34 -45.21 8.06
N PHE A 8 -14.46 -44.30 7.66
CA PHE A 8 -14.74 -42.87 7.73
C PHE A 8 -14.88 -42.36 6.30
N ALA A 9 -16.14 -42.31 5.87
CA ALA A 9 -16.60 -41.37 4.87
C ALA A 9 -16.56 -39.97 5.50
N GLY A 10 -16.08 -38.97 4.77
CA GLY A 10 -16.10 -37.59 5.26
C GLY A 10 -15.39 -36.62 4.33
N LEU A 11 -16.15 -36.14 3.35
CA LEU A 11 -16.06 -34.88 2.61
C LEU A 11 -14.68 -34.21 2.39
N GLY A 12 -14.40 -33.97 1.11
CA GLY A 12 -13.33 -33.10 0.64
C GLY A 12 -13.32 -31.75 1.32
N LEU A 13 -12.17 -31.44 1.92
CA LEU A 13 -11.79 -30.09 2.27
C LEU A 13 -11.41 -29.38 0.97
N VAL A 14 -12.40 -28.76 0.33
CA VAL A 14 -12.12 -27.67 -0.61
C VAL A 14 -11.53 -26.56 0.24
N VAL A 15 -10.20 -26.46 0.27
CA VAL A 15 -9.52 -25.23 0.70
C VAL A 15 -9.86 -24.21 -0.37
N VAL A 16 -11.01 -23.56 -0.20
CA VAL A 16 -11.24 -22.26 -0.82
C VAL A 16 -10.16 -21.39 -0.20
N LEU A 17 -9.08 -21.16 -0.94
CA LEU A 17 -8.22 -20.02 -0.72
C LEU A 17 -9.12 -18.81 -0.94
N ALA A 18 -9.85 -18.45 0.11
CA ALA A 18 -10.32 -17.10 0.28
C ALA A 18 -9.04 -16.27 0.37
N THR A 19 -8.56 -15.79 -0.78
CA THR A 19 -7.85 -14.52 -0.85
C THR A 19 -8.82 -13.49 -0.31
N GLY A 20 -8.91 -13.42 1.02
CA GLY A 20 -9.73 -12.45 1.72
C GLY A 20 -9.18 -11.08 1.36
N CYS A 21 -9.91 -10.39 0.49
CA CYS A 21 -9.68 -9.00 0.14
C CYS A 21 -9.78 -8.17 1.42
N GLY A 22 -8.65 -7.73 1.97
CA GLY A 22 -8.66 -6.78 3.09
C GLY A 22 -7.39 -6.73 3.95
N SER A 23 -6.51 -7.72 3.91
CA SER A 23 -5.61 -7.93 5.06
C SER A 23 -4.27 -7.18 5.06
N ASP A 24 -4.12 -6.08 4.32
CA ASP A 24 -2.79 -5.46 4.23
C ASP A 24 -2.75 -3.95 3.98
N VAL A 25 -3.91 -3.27 3.92
CA VAL A 25 -3.99 -1.79 3.81
C VAL A 25 -3.66 -1.13 5.14
N GLU A 26 -4.13 -1.68 6.26
CA GLU A 26 -3.81 -1.19 7.61
C GLU A 26 -2.29 -1.12 7.83
N GLY A 27 -1.56 -2.22 7.62
CA GLY A 27 -0.11 -2.23 7.75
C GLY A 27 0.63 -1.34 6.73
N LEU A 28 0.04 -1.09 5.55
CA LEU A 28 0.57 -0.10 4.61
C LEU A 28 0.42 1.32 5.16
N CYS A 29 -0.75 1.65 5.70
CA CYS A 29 -1.06 2.95 6.27
C CYS A 29 -0.29 3.20 7.57
N GLU A 30 -0.17 2.21 8.45
CA GLU A 30 0.70 2.29 9.62
C GLU A 30 2.16 2.59 9.24
N ALA A 31 2.68 1.92 8.21
CA ALA A 31 4.05 2.16 7.73
C ALA A 31 4.22 3.55 7.10
N GLN A 32 3.19 4.04 6.39
CA GLN A 32 3.16 5.39 5.84
C GLN A 32 3.18 6.43 6.95
N GLU A 33 2.25 6.35 7.90
CA GLU A 33 2.11 7.35 8.95
C GLU A 33 3.29 7.30 9.94
N ALA A 34 3.84 6.11 10.19
CA ALA A 34 5.10 5.99 10.93
C ALA A 34 6.29 6.65 10.22
N CYS A 35 6.25 6.77 8.88
CA CYS A 35 7.29 7.45 8.10
C CYS A 35 7.12 8.96 8.09
N ILE A 36 5.89 9.50 8.06
CA ILE A 36 5.65 10.94 7.90
C ILE A 36 5.24 11.64 9.21
N GLY A 37 5.26 10.91 10.33
CA GLY A 37 4.92 11.46 11.65
C GLY A 37 3.41 11.61 11.90
N GLY A 38 2.58 10.81 11.24
CA GLY A 38 1.13 10.79 11.41
C GLY A 38 0.66 10.16 12.72
N ASN A 39 -0.64 10.30 13.01
CA ASN A 39 -1.30 9.70 14.17
C ASN A 39 -2.43 8.74 13.74
N ASP A 40 -3.13 8.15 14.72
CA ASP A 40 -4.21 7.19 14.48
C ASP A 40 -5.31 7.72 13.53
N ALA A 41 -5.63 9.01 13.58
CA ALA A 41 -6.62 9.60 12.68
C ALA A 41 -6.10 9.68 11.23
N ASP A 42 -4.80 9.84 11.03
CA ASP A 42 -4.18 9.82 9.71
C ASP A 42 -4.14 8.39 9.14
N ILE A 43 -3.90 7.39 10.01
CA ILE A 43 -3.99 5.96 9.63
C ILE A 43 -5.42 5.64 9.18
N ASP A 44 -6.43 6.02 9.97
CA ASP A 44 -7.85 5.82 9.62
C ASP A 44 -8.21 6.51 8.29
N ALA A 45 -7.72 7.73 8.08
CA ALA A 45 -7.95 8.46 6.83
C ALA A 45 -7.28 7.79 5.63
N CYS A 46 -6.06 7.26 5.80
CA CYS A 46 -5.36 6.49 4.79
C CYS A 46 -6.15 5.23 4.41
N ILE A 47 -6.62 4.46 5.40
CA ILE A 47 -7.43 3.24 5.19
C ILE A 47 -8.69 3.59 4.41
N ALA A 48 -9.45 4.58 4.88
CA ALA A 48 -10.69 5.01 4.23
C ALA A 48 -10.47 5.49 2.78
N SER A 49 -9.34 6.15 2.50
CA SER A 49 -8.96 6.57 1.16
C SER A 49 -8.69 5.38 0.23
N TYR A 50 -7.94 4.38 0.70
CA TYR A 50 -7.68 3.16 -0.08
C TYR A 50 -8.95 2.35 -0.33
N GLU A 51 -9.80 2.20 0.70
CA GLU A 51 -11.10 1.53 0.56
C GLU A 51 -12.00 2.28 -0.43
N GLY A 52 -12.07 3.60 -0.35
CA GLY A 52 -12.85 4.43 -1.28
C GLY A 52 -12.36 4.35 -2.72
N GLN A 53 -11.04 4.33 -2.95
CA GLN A 53 -10.46 4.12 -4.28
C GLN A 53 -10.80 2.74 -4.83
N ARG A 54 -10.67 1.70 -3.99
CA ARG A 54 -11.04 0.34 -4.36
C ARG A 54 -12.52 0.25 -4.71
N ASP A 55 -13.42 0.76 -3.87
CA ASP A 55 -14.86 0.76 -4.13
C ASP A 55 -15.21 1.48 -5.43
N THR A 56 -14.54 2.62 -5.71
CA THR A 56 -14.69 3.35 -6.97
C THR A 56 -14.26 2.50 -8.16
N ALA A 57 -13.09 1.86 -8.08
CA ALA A 57 -12.57 0.98 -9.13
C ALA A 57 -13.52 -0.21 -9.39
N TYR A 58 -14.01 -0.87 -8.35
CA TYR A 58 -15.02 -1.93 -8.48
C TYR A 58 -16.33 -1.41 -9.08
N GLY A 59 -16.75 -0.19 -8.71
CA GLY A 59 -17.96 0.46 -9.24
C GLY A 59 -17.92 0.71 -10.75
N ILE A 60 -16.73 0.90 -11.33
CA ILE A 60 -16.52 1.09 -12.77
C ILE A 60 -16.04 -0.19 -13.49
N GLY A 61 -15.94 -1.32 -12.79
CA GLY A 61 -15.53 -2.60 -13.37
C GLY A 61 -14.01 -2.83 -13.45
N CYS A 62 -13.21 -2.04 -12.75
CA CYS A 62 -11.75 -2.06 -12.72
C CYS A 62 -11.15 -2.50 -11.38
N GLY A 63 -11.93 -3.18 -10.56
CA GLY A 63 -11.50 -3.63 -9.23
C GLY A 63 -10.29 -4.57 -9.28
N GLU A 64 -10.23 -5.45 -10.29
CA GLU A 64 -9.13 -6.42 -10.44
C GLU A 64 -7.82 -5.72 -10.83
N GLU A 65 -7.87 -4.76 -11.75
CA GLU A 65 -6.71 -3.95 -12.16
C GLU A 65 -6.18 -3.11 -10.99
N PHE A 66 -7.08 -2.51 -10.21
CA PHE A 66 -6.71 -1.79 -9.00
C PHE A 66 -6.02 -2.70 -7.97
N ASP A 67 -6.64 -3.83 -7.63
CA ASP A 67 -6.09 -4.77 -6.65
C ASP A 67 -4.73 -5.32 -7.12
N THR A 68 -4.57 -5.56 -8.43
CA THR A 68 -3.29 -5.99 -9.03
C THR A 68 -2.23 -4.90 -8.92
N LEU A 69 -2.58 -3.64 -9.21
CA LEU A 69 -1.67 -2.51 -9.06
C LEU A 69 -1.22 -2.35 -7.60
N VAL A 70 -2.15 -2.33 -6.66
CA VAL A 70 -1.84 -2.22 -5.22
C VAL A 70 -0.97 -3.38 -4.74
N HIS A 71 -1.27 -4.60 -5.19
CA HIS A 71 -0.44 -5.77 -4.86
C HIS A 71 0.99 -5.64 -5.38
N CYS A 72 1.18 -5.08 -6.57
CA CYS A 72 2.50 -4.85 -7.13
C CYS A 72 3.27 -3.74 -6.40
N THR A 73 2.62 -2.61 -6.10
CA THR A 73 3.29 -1.42 -5.57
C THR A 73 3.58 -1.52 -4.09
N LYS A 74 2.70 -2.14 -3.30
CA LYS A 74 2.85 -2.29 -1.85
C LYS A 74 4.25 -2.73 -1.40
N PRO A 75 4.85 -3.82 -1.91
CA PRO A 75 6.17 -4.28 -1.46
C PRO A 75 7.33 -3.34 -1.85
N LEU A 76 7.08 -2.38 -2.74
CA LEU A 76 8.08 -1.41 -3.21
C LEU A 76 8.06 -0.12 -2.40
N LEU A 77 6.99 0.14 -1.63
CA LEU A 77 6.85 1.32 -0.81
C LEU A 77 7.90 1.33 0.31
N SER A 78 8.52 2.48 0.51
CA SER A 78 9.53 2.66 1.54
C SER A 78 9.57 4.10 2.02
N CYS A 79 10.02 4.29 3.26
CA CYS A 79 10.32 5.60 3.79
C CYS A 79 11.67 6.10 3.28
N SER A 80 11.73 7.34 2.79
CA SER A 80 12.95 7.97 2.32
C SER A 80 12.93 9.48 2.58
N ILE A 81 14.11 10.08 2.67
CA ILE A 81 14.25 11.53 2.75
C ILE A 81 14.42 12.09 1.34
N GLN A 82 13.55 12.99 0.91
CA GLN A 82 13.55 13.57 -0.44
C GLN A 82 13.52 15.11 -0.38
N PRO A 83 14.07 15.80 -1.39
CA PRO A 83 13.92 17.25 -1.49
C PRO A 83 12.45 17.62 -1.68
N THR A 84 11.94 18.55 -0.87
CA THR A 84 10.54 19.04 -1.00
C THR A 84 10.38 20.04 -2.14
N GLY A 85 11.50 20.58 -2.64
CA GLY A 85 11.53 21.65 -3.64
C GLY A 85 11.56 23.06 -3.04
N GLU A 86 11.38 23.19 -1.71
CA GLU A 86 11.52 24.45 -1.00
C GLU A 86 13.01 24.78 -0.76
N PRO A 87 13.49 25.98 -1.14
CA PRO A 87 14.86 26.40 -0.85
C PRO A 87 14.98 26.81 0.63
N CYS A 88 16.15 26.59 1.23
CA CYS A 88 16.40 26.93 2.63
C CYS A 88 17.83 27.42 2.86
N ASN A 89 18.03 28.17 3.94
CA ASN A 89 19.35 28.48 4.50
C ASN A 89 19.56 27.81 5.87
N SER A 90 18.47 27.50 6.57
CA SER A 90 18.45 26.83 7.86
C SER A 90 17.18 25.99 8.03
N ASN A 91 17.14 25.08 9.01
CA ASN A 91 15.96 24.27 9.28
C ASN A 91 14.71 25.10 9.64
N ALA A 92 14.89 26.33 10.13
CA ALA A 92 13.77 27.22 10.44
C ALA A 92 13.05 27.75 9.18
N ASP A 93 13.66 27.60 8.01
CA ASP A 93 13.05 27.94 6.73
C ASP A 93 12.17 26.79 6.20
N CYS A 94 12.23 25.60 6.81
CA CYS A 94 11.51 24.41 6.36
C CYS A 94 10.23 24.17 7.18
N SER A 95 9.27 23.47 6.57
CA SER A 95 7.98 23.18 7.19
C SER A 95 8.05 21.96 8.11
N GLY A 96 7.40 22.02 9.27
CA GLY A 96 7.29 20.87 10.17
C GLY A 96 8.64 20.36 10.66
N ASP A 97 8.89 19.07 10.43
CA ASP A 97 10.12 18.37 10.85
C ASP A 97 11.19 18.27 9.74
N ASP A 98 10.98 18.96 8.61
CA ASP A 98 11.91 18.97 7.48
C ASP A 98 13.29 19.56 7.86
N LEU A 99 14.33 19.05 7.20
CA LEU A 99 15.71 19.46 7.44
C LEU A 99 16.28 20.24 6.26
N CYS A 100 16.98 21.34 6.55
CA CYS A 100 17.69 22.07 5.52
C CYS A 100 19.01 21.38 5.18
N SER A 101 19.15 20.89 3.94
CA SER A 101 20.36 20.24 3.45
C SER A 101 20.68 20.70 2.04
N ASN A 102 21.94 21.11 1.81
CA ASN A 102 22.41 21.60 0.50
C ASN A 102 21.54 22.73 -0.10
N GLY A 103 20.96 23.59 0.75
CA GLY A 103 20.12 24.70 0.31
C GLY A 103 18.69 24.31 -0.08
N GLN A 104 18.27 23.08 0.22
CA GLN A 104 16.90 22.58 -0.01
C GLN A 104 16.34 21.95 1.25
N CYS A 105 15.05 22.15 1.50
CA CYS A 105 14.34 21.41 2.53
C CYS A 105 14.19 19.95 2.09
N MET A 106 14.49 19.06 3.02
CA MET A 106 14.44 17.62 2.85
C MET A 106 13.41 17.08 3.84
N GLY A 107 12.38 16.43 3.33
CA GLY A 107 11.30 15.86 4.13
C GLY A 107 11.23 14.35 4.03
N GLU A 108 10.62 13.71 5.03
CA GLU A 108 10.28 12.30 4.96
C GLU A 108 9.16 12.08 3.96
N SER A 109 9.30 11.05 3.14
CA SER A 109 8.37 10.68 2.10
C SER A 109 8.24 9.17 2.04
N TYR A 110 7.00 8.70 2.06
CA TYR A 110 6.67 7.30 1.86
C TYR A 110 6.23 7.07 0.42
N GLY A 111 6.98 6.24 -0.32
CA GLY A 111 6.70 6.03 -1.74
C GLY A 111 7.59 4.99 -2.37
N ILE A 112 7.39 4.78 -3.67
CA ILE A 112 8.23 3.89 -4.47
C ILE A 112 9.55 4.60 -4.77
N PRO A 113 10.72 4.03 -4.42
CA PRO A 113 12.01 4.60 -4.75
C PRO A 113 12.16 4.85 -6.25
N ALA A 114 12.86 5.92 -6.62
CA ALA A 114 13.15 6.27 -8.02
C ALA A 114 13.75 5.11 -8.84
N SER A 115 14.47 4.18 -8.19
CA SER A 115 15.04 3.00 -8.84
C SER A 115 14.02 1.89 -9.18
N GLN A 116 12.79 1.99 -8.69
CA GLN A 116 11.74 0.97 -8.80
C GLN A 116 10.42 1.52 -9.40
N VAL A 117 10.38 2.79 -9.82
CA VAL A 117 9.14 3.43 -10.32
C VAL A 117 8.53 2.71 -11.52
N ASP A 118 9.35 2.07 -12.35
CA ASP A 118 8.91 1.34 -13.53
C ASP A 118 8.57 -0.13 -13.25
N THR A 119 8.77 -0.61 -12.01
CA THR A 119 8.58 -2.03 -11.66
C THR A 119 7.13 -2.48 -11.85
N CYS A 120 6.16 -1.60 -11.61
CA CYS A 120 4.72 -1.88 -11.76
C CYS A 120 4.09 -1.16 -12.96
N ALA A 121 4.88 -0.81 -13.98
CA ALA A 121 4.40 -0.02 -15.12
C ALA A 121 3.30 -0.73 -15.92
N VAL A 122 3.32 -2.07 -15.97
CA VAL A 122 2.31 -2.87 -16.67
C VAL A 122 0.96 -2.77 -15.97
N GLU A 123 0.95 -2.96 -14.66
CA GLU A 123 -0.22 -2.89 -13.79
C GLU A 123 -0.77 -1.46 -13.76
N GLN A 124 0.11 -0.47 -13.69
CA GLN A 124 -0.26 0.95 -13.77
C GLN A 124 -0.95 1.26 -15.11
N THR A 125 -0.44 0.72 -16.22
CA THR A 125 -1.04 0.88 -17.56
C THR A 125 -2.37 0.14 -17.68
N ALA A 126 -2.53 -1.01 -17.03
CA ALA A 126 -3.79 -1.75 -17.01
C ALA A 126 -4.86 -0.93 -16.30
N TYR A 127 -4.55 -0.42 -15.09
CA TYR A 127 -5.47 0.41 -14.31
C TYR A 127 -5.75 1.76 -14.98
N SER A 128 -4.77 2.41 -15.64
CA SER A 128 -4.99 3.70 -16.30
C SER A 128 -5.93 3.65 -17.51
N ARG A 129 -6.32 2.45 -17.97
CA ARG A 129 -7.32 2.28 -19.06
C ARG A 129 -8.76 2.35 -18.55
N CYS A 130 -8.93 2.55 -17.25
CA CYS A 130 -10.22 2.62 -16.58
C CYS A 130 -10.79 4.04 -16.50
N ASP A 131 -10.06 5.05 -16.96
CA ASP A 131 -10.50 6.45 -17.11
C ASP A 131 -11.28 6.69 -18.42
#